data_AF-X6CHS2-F1
#
_entry.id   AF-X6CHS2-F1
#
_cell.length_a   1.000
_cell.length_b   1.000
_cell.length_c   1.000
_cell.angle_alpha   90.00
_cell.angle_beta   90.00
_cell.angle_gamma   90.00
#
_symmetry.space_group_name_H-M   'P 1'
#
loop_
_entity.id
_entity.type
_entity.pdbx_description
1 polymer ?
#
loop_
_entity_poly.entity_id
_entity_poly.type
_entity_poly.pdbx_seq_one_letter_code
_entity_poly.pdbx_strand_id
1 'polypeptide(L)' 'MVAQDGTWGLAGASSDKPEIVVVVKNPISSDRGREMFEALDAVPRRNPEVGVYNQTF' A
#
# COMPACT_ATOMS: atom_id res chain seq x y z
N MET A 1 4.01 -9.07 -0.75
CA MET A 1 4.64 -9.74 0.43
C MET A 1 3.54 -10.26 1.32
N VAL A 2 3.74 -11.37 2.04
CA VAL A 2 2.79 -11.90 3.04
C VAL A 2 3.50 -11.98 4.38
N ALA A 3 2.95 -11.35 5.41
CA ALA A 3 3.43 -11.42 6.79
C ALA A 3 2.99 -12.73 7.46
N GLN A 4 3.65 -13.11 8.55
CA GLN A 4 3.39 -14.39 9.24
C GLN A 4 1.95 -14.51 9.77
N ASP A 5 1.28 -13.39 10.02
CA ASP A 5 -0.12 -13.33 10.46
C ASP A 5 -1.14 -13.36 9.29
N GLY A 6 -0.66 -13.63 8.07
CA GLY A 6 -1.49 -13.68 6.87
C GLY A 6 -1.84 -12.31 6.29
N THR A 7 -1.35 -11.21 6.88
CA THR A 7 -1.47 -9.88 6.27
C THR A 7 -0.71 -9.85 4.96
N TRP A 8 -1.31 -9.27 3.93
CA TRP A 8 -0.61 -9.03 2.69
C TRP A 8 -0.93 -7.66 2.12
N GLY A 9 0.03 -7.13 1.38
CA GLY A 9 -0.13 -5.92 0.62
C GLY A 9 0.55 -6.01 -0.74
N LEU A 10 -0.04 -5.31 -1.71
CA LEU A 10 0.42 -5.18 -3.07
C LEU A 10 0.46 -3.70 -3.43
N ALA A 11 1.60 -3.26 -3.96
CA ALA A 11 1.76 -1.95 -4.56
C ALA A 11 2.08 -2.16 -6.05
N GLY A 12 1.30 -1.54 -6.94
CA GLY A 12 1.48 -1.66 -8.38
C GLY A 12 1.05 -0.40 -9.11
N ALA A 13 1.52 -0.24 -10.33
CA ALA A 13 1.04 0.83 -11.20
C ALA A 13 -0.40 0.52 -11.65
N SER A 14 -1.27 1.51 -11.59
CA SER A 14 -2.59 1.41 -12.21
C SER A 14 -2.43 1.28 -13.73
N SER A 15 -3.25 0.44 -14.34
CA SER A 15 -3.29 0.31 -15.80
C SER A 15 -4.17 1.38 -16.47
N ASP A 16 -4.97 2.10 -15.67
CA ASP A 16 -5.95 3.08 -16.17
C ASP A 16 -5.51 4.54 -15.97
N LYS A 17 -4.59 4.78 -15.02
CA LYS A 17 -4.10 6.13 -14.66
C LYS A 17 -2.61 6.09 -14.33
N PRO A 18 -1.86 7.18 -14.51
CA PRO A 18 -0.46 7.28 -14.09
C PRO A 18 -0.34 7.44 -12.56
N GLU A 19 -0.85 6.46 -11.81
CA GLU A 19 -0.96 6.45 -10.35
C GLU A 19 -0.45 5.11 -9.79
N ILE A 20 0.07 5.13 -8.57
CA ILE A 20 0.40 3.92 -7.82
C ILE A 20 -0.79 3.52 -6.97
N VAL A 21 -1.15 2.24 -7.00
CA VAL A 21 -2.24 1.66 -6.23
C VAL A 21 -1.66 0.68 -5.22
N VAL A 22 -1.98 0.93 -3.95
CA VAL A 22 -1.70 0.07 -2.82
C VAL A 22 -2.99 -0.58 -2.36
N VAL A 23 -2.96 -1.91 -2.23
CA VAL A 23 -4.05 -2.72 -1.67
C VAL A 23 -3.48 -3.49 -0.50
N VAL A 24 -4.16 -3.40 0.65
CA VAL A 24 -3.81 -4.17 1.85
C VAL A 24 -5.01 -4.95 2.32
N LYS A 25 -4.80 -6.21 2.68
CA LYS A 25 -5.82 -7.05 3.30
C LYS A 25 -5.23 -7.76 4.51
N ASN A 26 -5.95 -7.71 5.62
CA ASN A 26 -5.62 -8.40 6.86
C ASN A 26 -6.81 -9.27 7.30
N PRO A 27 -6.61 -10.56 7.63
CA PRO A 27 -7.70 -11.46 8.04
C PRO A 27 -8.07 -11.38 9.53
N ILE A 28 -7.30 -10.65 10.34
CA ILE A 28 -7.38 -10.55 11.80
C ILE A 28 -8.06 -9.26 12.25
N SER A 29 -7.64 -8.09 11.73
CA SER A 29 -8.21 -6.78 12.10
C SER A 29 -7.85 -5.68 11.09
N SER A 30 -8.71 -4.67 11.00
CA SER A 30 -8.49 -3.49 10.16
C SER A 30 -7.31 -2.63 10.63
N ASP A 31 -7.05 -2.57 11.94
CA ASP A 31 -5.93 -1.78 12.50
C ASP A 31 -4.57 -2.29 12.01
N ARG A 32 -4.38 -3.61 11.98
CA ARG A 32 -3.19 -4.24 11.39
C ARG A 32 -3.09 -4.03 9.89
N GLY A 33 -4.22 -3.97 9.20
CA GLY A 33 -4.29 -3.56 7.79
C GLY A 33 -3.78 -2.14 7.60
N ARG A 34 -4.12 -1.22 8.51
CA ARG A 34 -3.65 0.17 8.47
C ARG A 34 -2.15 0.29 8.76
N GLU A 35 -1.61 -0.42 9.75
CA GLU A 35 -0.16 -0.44 10.03
C GLU A 35 0.65 -0.93 8.81
N MET A 36 0.17 -1.99 8.14
CA MET A 36 0.80 -2.48 6.91
C MET A 36 0.66 -1.49 5.75
N PHE A 37 -0.48 -0.79 5.66
CA PHE A 37 -0.65 0.26 4.67
C PHE A 37 0.34 1.41 4.88
N GLU A 38 0.50 1.90 6.11
CA GLU A 38 1.47 2.96 6.43
C GLU A 38 2.91 2.55 6.09
N ALA A 39 3.27 1.30 6.35
CA ALA A 39 4.58 0.76 5.99
C ALA A 39 4.80 0.73 4.46
N LEU A 40 3.77 0.40 3.69
CA LEU A 40 3.82 0.38 2.22
C LEU A 40 3.77 1.79 1.61
N ASP A 41 2.94 2.68 2.16
CA ASP A 41 2.82 4.09 1.75
C ASP A 41 4.13 4.87 1.92
N ALA A 42 4.93 4.51 2.93
CA ALA A 42 6.22 5.14 3.15
C ALA A 42 7.24 4.89 2.01
N VAL A 43 7.07 3.84 1.19
CA VAL A 43 8.03 3.47 0.13
C VAL A 43 7.90 4.37 -1.11
N PRO A 44 6.71 4.55 -1.73
CA PRO A 44 6.52 5.47 -2.85
C PRO A 44 6.95 6.90 -2.53
N ARG A 45 6.68 7.38 -1.29
CA ARG A 45 7.05 8.74 -0.85
C ARG A 45 8.55 9.02 -0.84
N ARG A 46 9.39 7.98 -0.86
CA ARG A 46 10.86 8.12 -0.97
C ARG A 46 11.33 8.32 -2.40
N ASN A 47 10.47 8.10 -3.40
CA ASN A 47 10.81 8.18 -4.82
C ASN A 47 10.12 9.39 -5.45
N PRO A 48 10.81 10.54 -5.62
CA PRO A 48 10.20 11.79 -6.08
C PRO A 48 9.69 11.75 -7.52
N GLU A 49 10.05 10.73 -8.29
CA GLU A 49 9.54 10.40 -9.62
C GLU A 49 8.14 9.79 -9.61
N VAL A 50 7.73 9.22 -8.48
CA VAL A 50 6.34 8.85 -8.23
C VAL A 50 5.61 10.15 -7.99
N GLY A 51 4.84 10.60 -8.99
CA GLY A 51 4.04 11.82 -8.92
C GLY A 51 3.04 11.81 -7.77
N VAL A 52 2.08 12.75 -7.75
CA VAL A 52 1.18 12.94 -6.60
C VAL A 52 0.46 11.64 -6.22
N TYR A 53 0.93 11.03 -5.13
CA TYR A 53 0.35 9.83 -4.54
C TYR A 53 -0.85 10.24 -3.69
N ASN A 54 -2.06 9.95 -4.17
CA ASN A 54 -3.31 10.45 -3.58
C ASN A 54 -4.08 9.39 -2.77
N GLN A 55 -3.46 8.26 -2.41
CA GLN A 55 -4.17 7.25 -1.64
C GLN A 55 -4.15 7.57 -0.14
N THR A 56 -5.32 7.87 0.38
CA THR A 56 -5.63 7.98 1.80
C THR A 56 -6.46 6.76 2.23
N PHE A 57 -6.13 6.18 3.38
CA PHE A 57 -6.82 5.04 3.99
C PHE A 57 -8.21 5.43 4.52
#